data_AF-A0AAQ4E9I3-F1
#
_entry.id   AF-A0AAQ4E9I3-F1
#
_cell.length_a   1.000
_cell.length_b   1.000
_cell.length_c   1.000
_cell.angle_alpha   90.00
_cell.angle_beta   90.00
_cell.angle_gamma   90.00
#
_symmetry.space_group_name_H-M   'P 1'
#
loop_
_entity.id
_entity.type
_entity.pdbx_description
1 polymer ?
#
loop_
_entity_poly.entity_id
_entity_poly.type
_entity_poly.pdbx_seq_one_letter_code
_entity_poly.pdbx_strand_id
1 'polypeptide(L)'
;MVSDIESHEYLEYGTHEDAMYGTKLDTIRKIHAQGKVAILDVEPQVDGSLERLAKESDLLRQAYGHFFDLTVVNNDIEETIHTLETTLEALDNSPQWVPVSWVY
;
A
#
# COMPACT_ATOMS: atom_id res chain seq x y z
N MET A 1 14.30 -19.70 -15.62
CA MET A 1 14.03 -18.32 -15.18
C MET A 1 13.00 -17.65 -16.09
N VAL A 2 13.23 -17.49 -17.40
CA VAL A 2 12.24 -16.88 -18.32
C VAL A 2 10.91 -17.66 -18.33
N SER A 3 10.95 -18.99 -18.41
CA SER A 3 9.74 -19.83 -18.37
C SER A 3 8.99 -19.79 -17.02
N ASP A 4 9.70 -19.54 -15.93
CA ASP A 4 9.12 -19.43 -14.58
C ASP A 4 8.45 -18.05 -14.38
N ILE A 5 9.00 -17.02 -15.02
CA ILE A 5 8.41 -15.67 -15.09
C ILE A 5 7.09 -15.72 -15.89
N GLU A 6 7.08 -16.39 -17.04
CA GLU A 6 5.86 -16.62 -17.84
C GLU A 6 4.78 -17.39 -17.07
N SER A 7 5.20 -18.26 -16.15
CA SER A 7 4.33 -19.06 -15.28
C SER A 7 3.85 -18.30 -14.03
N HIS A 8 4.10 -16.99 -13.93
CA HIS A 8 3.71 -16.14 -12.81
C HIS A 8 4.28 -16.61 -11.44
N GLU A 9 5.46 -17.23 -11.44
CA GLU A 9 6.10 -17.73 -10.21
C GLU A 9 6.93 -16.67 -9.46
N TYR A 10 7.10 -15.49 -10.05
CA TYR A 10 7.87 -14.37 -9.50
C TYR A 10 6.94 -13.23 -9.13
N LEU A 11 7.16 -12.65 -7.95
CA LEU A 11 6.49 -11.43 -7.50
C LEU A 11 7.03 -10.20 -8.23
N GLU A 12 8.34 -10.17 -8.46
CA GLU A 12 9.05 -9.13 -9.20
C GLU A 12 10.24 -9.77 -9.92
N TYR A 13 10.59 -9.28 -11.10
CA TYR A 13 11.79 -9.68 -11.83
C TYR A 13 12.35 -8.48 -12.60
N GLY A 14 13.67 -8.51 -12.84
CA GLY A 14 14.37 -7.45 -13.54
C GLY A 14 15.76 -7.90 -14.01
N THR A 15 16.39 -7.07 -14.84
CA THR A 15 17.75 -7.30 -15.35
C THR A 15 18.67 -6.20 -14.88
N HIS A 16 19.82 -6.55 -14.30
CA HIS A 16 20.87 -5.61 -13.91
C HIS A 16 22.23 -6.21 -14.27
N GLU A 17 23.06 -5.48 -15.02
CA GLU A 17 24.39 -5.92 -15.48
C GLU A 17 24.41 -7.31 -16.15
N ASP A 18 23.52 -7.55 -17.12
CA ASP A 18 23.35 -8.85 -17.81
C ASP A 18 22.93 -10.04 -16.91
N ALA A 19 22.72 -9.80 -15.61
CA ALA A 19 22.17 -10.78 -14.69
C ALA A 19 20.67 -10.54 -14.45
N MET A 20 19.90 -11.61 -14.39
CA MET A 20 18.48 -11.56 -14.04
C MET A 20 18.30 -11.72 -12.52
N TYR A 21 17.48 -10.86 -11.95
CA TYR A 21 17.07 -10.89 -10.54
C TYR A 21 15.57 -11.06 -10.44
N GLY A 22 15.10 -11.58 -9.32
CA GLY A 22 13.68 -11.63 -9.05
C GLY A 22 13.32 -12.29 -7.72
N THR A 23 12.18 -11.91 -7.20
CA THR A 23 11.63 -12.39 -5.93
C THR A 23 10.66 -13.53 -6.20
N LYS A 24 11.08 -14.78 -5.99
CA LYS A 24 10.23 -15.96 -6.23
C LYS A 24 9.19 -16.15 -5.11
N LEU A 25 7.94 -16.40 -5.47
CA LEU A 25 6.84 -16.63 -4.51
C LEU A 25 7.11 -17.82 -3.59
N ASP A 26 7.77 -18.85 -4.10
CA ASP A 26 8.19 -20.03 -3.34
C ASP A 26 9.10 -19.68 -2.15
N THR A 27 9.98 -18.68 -2.31
CA THR A 27 10.85 -18.22 -1.24
C THR A 27 10.05 -17.56 -0.13
N ILE A 28 9.07 -16.73 -0.48
CA ILE A 28 8.16 -16.07 0.47
C ILE A 28 7.36 -17.13 1.24
N ARG A 29 6.80 -18.11 0.53
CA ARG A 29 6.07 -19.24 1.14
C ARG A 29 6.93 -20.04 2.11
N LYS A 30 8.21 -20.28 1.78
CA LYS A 30 9.16 -20.96 2.67
C LYS A 30 9.50 -20.15 3.91
N ILE A 31 9.66 -18.83 3.79
CA ILE A 31 9.90 -17.94 4.94
C ILE A 31 8.71 -17.99 5.90
N HIS A 32 7.49 -17.92 5.36
CA HIS A 32 6.26 -18.05 6.15
C HIS A 32 6.14 -19.43 6.82
N ALA A 33 6.46 -20.51 6.11
CA ALA A 33 6.45 -21.87 6.67
C ALA A 33 7.47 -22.06 7.81
N GLN A 34 8.51 -21.23 7.88
CA GLN A 34 9.48 -21.19 8.97
C GLN A 34 9.03 -20.31 10.15
N GLY A 35 7.81 -19.77 10.12
CA GLY A 35 7.28 -18.86 11.14
C GLY A 35 7.92 -17.47 11.12
N LYS A 36 8.58 -17.09 10.02
CA LYS A 36 9.21 -15.78 9.85
C LYS A 36 8.35 -14.90 8.96
N VAL A 37 8.43 -13.59 9.17
CA VAL A 37 7.78 -12.58 8.32
C VAL A 37 8.79 -12.05 7.31
N ALA A 38 8.47 -12.15 6.02
CA ALA A 38 9.28 -11.53 4.97
C ALA A 38 8.90 -10.04 4.87
N ILE A 39 9.89 -9.16 4.96
CA ILE A 39 9.73 -7.74 4.58
C ILE A 39 10.17 -7.65 3.12
N LEU A 40 9.29 -7.15 2.26
CA LEU A 40 9.51 -7.04 0.82
C LEU A 40 9.37 -5.57 0.44
N ASP A 41 10.42 -5.03 -0.18
CA ASP A 41 10.42 -3.70 -0.79
C ASP A 41 10.21 -3.90 -2.28
N VAL A 42 8.94 -3.99 -2.69
CA VAL A 42 8.55 -4.21 -4.09
C VAL A 42 8.05 -2.89 -4.63
N GLU A 43 8.68 -2.42 -5.70
CA GLU A 43 8.25 -1.21 -6.37
C GLU A 43 7.08 -1.56 -7.30
N PRO A 44 5.97 -0.80 -7.27
CA PRO A 44 4.85 -1.09 -8.14
C PRO A 44 5.29 -0.96 -9.62
N GLN A 45 5.35 -2.07 -10.35
CA GLN A 45 5.61 -2.07 -11.79
C GLN A 45 4.38 -1.54 -12.54
N VAL A 46 4.22 -0.22 -12.59
CA VAL A 46 2.99 0.44 -13.07
C VAL A 46 3.22 1.28 -14.32
N ASP A 47 3.47 0.63 -15.45
CA ASP A 47 3.41 1.27 -16.78
C ASP A 47 1.96 1.51 -17.29
N GLY A 48 1.03 1.90 -16.41
CA GLY A 48 -0.35 2.24 -16.82
C GLY A 48 -1.42 2.15 -15.73
N SER A 49 -1.06 1.68 -14.54
CA SER A 49 -2.01 1.54 -13.42
C SER A 49 -2.14 2.79 -12.56
N LEU A 50 -1.23 3.76 -12.67
CA LEU A 50 -1.30 4.99 -11.86
C LEU A 50 -2.57 5.80 -12.17
N GLU A 51 -2.95 5.92 -13.45
CA GLU A 51 -4.18 6.63 -13.85
C GLU A 51 -5.44 5.87 -13.41
N ARG A 52 -5.39 4.53 -13.42
CA ARG A 52 -6.49 3.68 -12.93
C ARG A 52 -6.65 3.80 -11.42
N LEU A 53 -5.55 3.73 -10.68
CA LEU A 53 -5.51 3.91 -9.23
C LEU A 53 -5.93 5.34 -8.84
N ALA A 54 -5.51 6.35 -9.59
CA ALA A 54 -5.95 7.73 -9.40
C ALA A 54 -7.46 7.87 -9.64
N LYS A 55 -8.00 7.29 -10.73
CA LYS A 55 -9.44 7.26 -10.99
C LYS A 55 -10.23 6.51 -9.92
N GLU A 56 -9.74 5.37 -9.47
CA GLU A 56 -10.37 4.60 -8.39
C GLU A 56 -10.34 5.38 -7.06
N SER A 57 -9.22 6.03 -6.75
CA SER A 57 -9.08 6.91 -5.58
C SER A 57 -10.04 8.10 -5.65
N ASP A 58 -10.19 8.74 -6.81
CA ASP A 58 -11.15 9.82 -7.03
C ASP A 58 -12.60 9.34 -6.87
N LEU A 59 -12.95 8.16 -7.39
CA LEU A 59 -14.29 7.57 -7.23
C LEU A 59 -14.58 7.26 -5.76
N LEU A 60 -13.62 6.70 -5.02
CA LEU A 60 -13.76 6.43 -3.59
C LEU A 60 -13.91 7.72 -2.79
N ARG A 61 -13.12 8.76 -3.11
CA ARG A 61 -13.25 10.08 -2.49
C ARG A 61 -14.61 10.71 -2.79
N GLN A 62 -15.13 10.57 -4.01
CA GLN A 62 -16.42 11.15 -4.38
C GLN A 62 -17.59 10.40 -3.74
N ALA A 63 -17.51 9.07 -3.66
CA ALA A 63 -18.56 8.23 -3.09
C ALA A 63 -18.56 8.24 -1.55
N TYR A 64 -17.39 8.26 -0.92
CA TYR A 64 -17.24 8.04 0.52
C TYR A 64 -16.50 9.16 1.24
N GLY A 65 -16.06 10.23 0.56
CA GLY A 65 -15.30 11.34 1.15
C GLY A 65 -16.00 12.03 2.32
N HIS A 66 -17.33 11.96 2.39
CA HIS A 66 -18.11 12.50 3.50
C HIS A 66 -18.07 11.65 4.78
N PHE A 67 -17.46 10.46 4.74
CA PHE A 67 -17.22 9.60 5.91
C PHE A 67 -15.82 9.79 6.51
N PHE A 68 -14.97 10.61 5.90
CA PHE A 68 -13.59 10.82 6.36
C PHE A 68 -13.40 12.27 6.77
N ASP A 69 -12.93 12.48 8.00
CA ASP A 69 -12.63 13.82 8.53
C ASP A 69 -11.32 14.41 7.97
N LEU A 70 -10.40 13.56 7.48
CA LEU A 70 -9.12 13.99 6.92
C LEU A 70 -8.66 13.07 5.77
N THR A 71 -8.03 13.66 4.75
CA THR A 71 -7.29 12.94 3.70
C THR A 71 -5.83 13.38 3.73
N VAL A 72 -4.91 12.44 3.89
CA VAL A 72 -3.46 12.71 3.89
C VAL A 72 -2.86 12.25 2.57
N VAL A 73 -2.17 13.16 1.87
CA VAL A 73 -1.50 12.87 0.59
C VAL A 73 -0.01 12.67 0.86
N ASN A 74 0.51 11.49 0.52
CA ASN A 74 1.91 11.15 0.71
C ASN A 74 2.78 11.80 -0.38
N ASN A 75 3.12 13.08 -0.17
CA ASN A 75 4.01 13.84 -1.05
C ASN A 75 5.42 13.99 -0.47
N ASP A 76 5.54 14.00 0.86
CA ASP A 76 6.78 14.05 1.61
C ASP A 76 6.62 13.25 2.91
N ILE A 77 7.57 12.37 3.22
CA ILE A 77 7.44 11.43 4.35
C ILE A 77 7.46 12.17 5.69
N GLU A 78 8.31 13.20 5.84
CA GLU A 78 8.41 13.96 7.08
C GLU A 78 7.14 14.78 7.32
N GLU A 79 6.60 15.42 6.29
CA GLU A 79 5.33 16.17 6.37
C GLU A 79 4.13 15.23 6.62
N THR A 80 4.12 14.06 5.99
CA THR A 80 3.05 13.05 6.15
C THR A 80 3.02 12.52 7.58
N ILE A 81 4.19 12.18 8.14
CA ILE A 81 4.31 11.71 9.51
C ILE A 81 3.87 12.81 10.48
N HIS A 82 4.35 14.04 10.29
CA HIS A 82 3.98 15.15 11.17
C HIS A 82 2.48 15.45 11.14
N THR A 83 1.85 15.37 9.96
CA THR A 83 0.40 15.55 9.80
C THR A 83 -0.37 14.44 10.51
N LEU A 84 0.08 13.19 10.41
CA LEU A 84 -0.54 12.06 11.12
C LEU A 84 -0.43 12.22 12.64
N GLU A 85 0.75 12.54 13.16
CA GLU A 85 0.99 12.75 14.60
C GLU A 85 0.09 13.86 15.15
N THR A 86 0.08 15.02 14.50
CA THR A 86 -0.75 16.17 14.92
C THR A 86 -2.24 15.82 14.89
N THR A 87 -2.68 15.06 13.89
CA THR A 87 -4.09 14.66 13.77
C THR A 87 -4.48 13.68 14.88
N LEU A 88 -3.62 12.69 15.17
CA LEU A 88 -3.87 11.72 16.24
C LEU A 88 -3.95 12.40 17.60
N GLU A 89 -3.07 13.36 17.87
CA GLU A 89 -3.12 14.17 19.10
C GLU A 89 -4.42 15.00 19.18
N ALA A 90 -4.88 15.58 18.07
CA ALA A 90 -6.13 16.32 18.02
C ALA A 90 -7.36 15.42 18.22
N LEU A 91 -7.33 14.19 17.70
CA LEU A 91 -8.40 13.20 17.86
C LEU A 91 -8.51 12.68 19.31
N ASP A 92 -7.40 12.57 20.02
CA ASP A 92 -7.38 12.13 21.43
C ASP A 92 -7.94 13.21 22.39
N ASN A 93 -7.81 14.49 22.00
CA ASN A 93 -8.19 15.63 22.84
C ASN A 93 -9.53 16.28 22.45
N SER A 94 -10.20 15.82 21.39
CA SER A 94 -11.48 16.37 20.95
C SER A 94 -12.60 15.32 20.92
N PRO A 95 -13.82 15.65 21.38
CA PRO A 95 -14.96 14.75 21.26
C PRO A 95 -15.30 14.53 19.77
N GLN A 96 -15.29 13.26 19.34
CA GLN A 96 -15.60 12.89 17.95
C GLN A 96 -17.09 12.72 17.72
N TRP A 97 -17.55 13.13 16.54
CA TRP A 97 -18.91 12.89 16.08
C TRP A 97 -18.98 11.52 15.38
N VAL A 98 -19.60 10.54 16.04
CA VAL A 98 -19.87 9.23 15.42
C VAL A 98 -21.33 9.14 14.98
N PRO A 99 -21.63 8.55 13.81
CA PRO A 99 -22.99 8.26 13.40
C PRO A 99 -23.72 7.38 14.44
N VAL A 100 -24.98 7.69 14.74
CA VAL A 100 -25.80 6.91 15.69
C VAL A 100 -25.90 5.43 15.29
N SER A 101 -25.82 5.14 13.99
CA SER A 101 -25.81 3.77 13.45
C SER A 101 -24.58 2.94 13.82
N TRP A 102 -23.51 3.54 14.35
CA TRP A 102 -22.30 2.81 14.78
C TRP A 102 -22.34 2.38 16.25
N VAL A 103 -23.32 2.88 17.01
CA VAL A 103 -23.47 2.64 18.47
C VAL A 103 -24.51 1.56 18.78
N TYR A 104 -25.27 1.10 17.79
CA TYR A 104 -26.34 0.10 17.91
C TYR A 104 -26.07 -1.17 17.10
#